data_AF-A0A7J4FS89-F1
#
_entry.id   AF-A0A7J4FS89-F1
#
_cell.length_a   1.000
_cell.length_b   1.000
_cell.length_c   1.000
_cell.angle_alpha   90.00
_cell.angle_beta   90.00
_cell.angle_gamma   90.00
#
_symmetry.space_group_name_H-M   'P 1'
#
loop_
_entity.id
_entity.type
_entity.pdbx_description
1 polymer ?
#
loop_
_entity_poly.entity_id
_entity_poly.type
_entity_poly.pdbx_seq_one_letter_code
_entity_poly.pdbx_strand_id
1 'polypeptide(L)'
;MPAKPIKGIARDALTFILEVSRSTAPNEFAGLLRADDGVVTEVIVLPGTESSEVSAVMRLYMLPTISIAGSVHSHPTPNVNPSRADLSLFLRTGNCHIIVGFPYNEKSWRCYDASGQKRVLPVLDIDFEDEFVV
;
A
#
# COMPACT_ATOMS: atom_id res chain seq x y z
N MET A 1 3.40 20.08 10.42
CA MET A 1 4.59 19.92 9.56
C MET A 1 4.12 19.30 8.25
N PRO A 2 4.63 19.71 7.07
CA PRO A 2 4.28 19.04 5.82
C PRO A 2 4.70 17.55 5.90
N ALA A 3 3.92 16.67 5.29
CA ALA A 3 4.28 15.25 5.20
C ALA A 3 5.66 15.13 4.54
N LYS A 4 6.57 14.37 5.18
CA LYS A 4 7.89 14.12 4.60
C LYS A 4 7.72 13.44 3.23
N PRO A 5 8.56 13.79 2.23
CA PRO A 5 8.50 13.13 0.93
C PRO A 5 8.81 11.65 1.07
N ILE A 6 8.03 10.81 0.38
CA ILE A 6 8.25 9.36 0.37
C ILE A 6 9.47 9.05 -0.50
N LYS A 7 10.49 8.44 0.12
CA LYS A 7 11.81 8.09 -0.41
C LYS A 7 11.86 6.68 -1.00
N GLY A 8 11.07 5.75 -0.46
CA GLY A 8 11.10 4.34 -0.88
C GLY A 8 10.17 3.45 -0.04
N ILE A 9 10.28 2.15 -0.26
CA ILE A 9 9.61 1.10 0.52
C ILE A 9 10.64 0.10 1.01
N ALA A 10 10.53 -0.33 2.27
CA ALA A 10 11.34 -1.42 2.82
C ALA A 10 11.07 -2.71 2.04
N ARG A 11 12.11 -3.50 1.75
CA ARG A 11 11.94 -4.78 1.04
C ARG A 11 10.95 -5.68 1.76
N ASP A 12 11.03 -5.78 3.08
CA ASP A 12 10.14 -6.62 3.88
C ASP A 12 8.69 -6.16 3.79
N ALA A 13 8.44 -4.85 3.76
CA ALA A 13 7.10 -4.31 3.58
C ALA A 13 6.53 -4.65 2.19
N LEU A 14 7.35 -4.56 1.13
CA LEU A 14 6.93 -4.97 -0.20
C LEU A 14 6.69 -6.48 -0.27
N THR A 15 7.58 -7.29 0.29
CA THR A 15 7.44 -8.76 0.35
C THR A 15 6.14 -9.15 1.06
N PHE A 16 5.85 -8.53 2.21
CA PHE A 16 4.58 -8.73 2.91
C PHE A 16 3.37 -8.41 2.03
N ILE A 17 3.37 -7.26 1.34
CA ILE A 17 2.29 -6.87 0.41
C ILE A 17 2.10 -7.92 -0.69
N LEU A 18 3.19 -8.40 -1.30
CA LEU A 18 3.13 -9.38 -2.39
C LEU A 18 2.56 -10.72 -1.89
N GLU A 19 3.03 -11.21 -0.75
CA GLU A 19 2.59 -12.49 -0.18
C GLU A 19 1.14 -12.43 0.30
N VAL A 20 0.73 -11.36 0.98
CA VAL A 20 -0.67 -11.22 1.40
C VAL A 20 -1.60 -11.13 0.19
N SER A 21 -1.22 -10.36 -0.84
CA SER A 21 -1.98 -10.26 -2.10
C SER A 21 -2.17 -11.61 -2.79
N ARG A 22 -1.13 -12.45 -2.75
CA ARG A 22 -1.18 -13.82 -3.28
C ARG A 22 -2.09 -14.71 -2.43
N SER A 23 -2.02 -14.59 -1.10
CA SER A 23 -2.79 -15.42 -0.17
C SER A 23 -4.28 -15.11 -0.16
N THR A 24 -4.67 -13.86 -0.47
CA THR A 24 -6.08 -13.44 -0.50
C THR A 24 -6.74 -13.67 -1.85
N ALA A 25 -5.96 -13.89 -2.91
CA ALA A 25 -6.48 -14.15 -4.24
C ALA A 25 -7.49 -15.32 -4.23
N PRO A 26 -8.63 -15.20 -4.94
CA PRO A 26 -8.97 -14.17 -5.93
C PRO A 26 -9.51 -12.86 -5.35
N ASN A 27 -9.71 -12.75 -4.03
CA ASN A 27 -10.17 -11.49 -3.42
C ASN A 27 -9.06 -10.43 -3.39
N GLU A 28 -9.47 -9.19 -3.63
CA GLU A 28 -8.59 -8.02 -3.50
C GLU A 28 -8.18 -7.81 -2.04
N PHE A 29 -6.89 -7.67 -1.82
CA PHE A 29 -6.33 -7.15 -0.58
C PHE A 29 -6.42 -5.62 -0.61
N ALA A 30 -6.67 -4.97 0.53
CA ALA A 30 -6.50 -3.53 0.67
C ALA A 30 -6.02 -3.12 2.06
N GLY A 31 -5.24 -2.04 2.10
CA GLY A 31 -4.73 -1.44 3.33
C GLY A 31 -4.21 -0.03 3.11
N LEU A 32 -3.77 0.58 4.20
CA LEU A 32 -3.15 1.91 4.22
C LEU A 32 -1.66 1.77 4.51
N LEU A 33 -0.86 2.60 3.87
CA LEU A 33 0.58 2.58 4.04
C LEU A 33 0.99 3.56 5.13
N ARG A 34 1.86 3.14 6.03
CA ARG A 34 2.57 4.03 6.95
C ARG A 34 4.03 4.10 6.56
N ALA A 35 4.60 5.29 6.71
CA ALA A 35 5.99 5.55 6.46
C ALA A 35 6.68 6.09 7.71
N ASP A 36 7.88 5.62 7.96
CA ASP A 36 8.80 6.16 8.95
C ASP A 36 10.01 6.79 8.24
N ASP A 37 10.37 8.01 8.65
CA ASP A 37 11.32 8.89 7.97
C ASP A 37 11.24 8.92 6.40
N GLY A 38 10.03 8.80 5.87
CA GLY A 38 9.77 8.80 4.43
C GLY A 38 9.93 7.44 3.74
N VAL A 39 10.21 6.36 4.47
CA VAL A 39 10.25 4.99 3.96
C VAL A 39 8.99 4.25 4.36
N VAL A 40 8.28 3.64 3.41
CA VAL A 40 7.11 2.81 3.72
C VAL A 40 7.60 1.52 4.40
N THR A 41 7.13 1.29 5.62
CA THR A 41 7.56 0.16 6.47
C THR A 41 6.40 -0.75 6.86
N GLU A 42 5.17 -0.23 6.85
CA GLU A 42 4.02 -0.93 7.44
C GLU A 42 2.76 -0.81 6.57
N VAL A 43 1.90 -1.81 6.67
CA VAL A 43 0.55 -1.83 6.11
C VAL A 43 -0.47 -1.94 7.25
N ILE A 44 -1.39 -0.99 7.29
CA ILE A 44 -2.48 -0.94 8.26
C ILE A 44 -3.75 -1.43 7.57
N VAL A 45 -4.30 -2.55 8.04
CA VAL A 45 -5.62 -3.03 7.61
C VAL A 45 -6.66 -2.48 8.58
N LEU A 46 -7.63 -1.73 8.07
CA LEU A 46 -8.69 -1.18 8.91
C LEU A 46 -9.71 -2.27 9.27
N PRO A 47 -10.21 -2.30 10.52
CA PRO A 47 -11.35 -3.14 10.87
C PRO A 47 -12.55 -2.89 9.94
N GLY A 48 -13.29 -3.94 9.60
CA GLY A 48 -14.45 -3.83 8.70
C GLY A 48 -14.10 -3.50 7.25
N THR A 49 -12.86 -3.75 6.82
CA THR A 49 -12.50 -3.80 5.40
C THR A 49 -13.20 -4.99 4.76
N GLU A 50 -14.01 -4.72 3.74
CA GLU A 50 -14.75 -5.72 2.99
C GLU A 50 -14.04 -5.96 1.66
N SER A 51 -13.67 -7.21 1.39
CA SER A 51 -12.93 -7.62 0.20
C SER A 51 -13.73 -8.58 -0.65
N SER A 52 -13.62 -8.44 -1.96
CA SER A 52 -14.20 -9.31 -2.99
C SER A 52 -13.23 -9.45 -4.16
N GLU A 53 -13.55 -10.27 -5.16
CA GLU A 53 -12.73 -10.42 -6.37
C GLU A 53 -12.67 -9.18 -7.27
N VAL A 54 -13.51 -8.18 -7.03
CA VAL A 54 -13.65 -6.98 -7.90
C VAL A 54 -13.41 -5.66 -7.18
N SER A 55 -13.36 -5.70 -5.85
CA SER A 55 -13.16 -4.50 -5.03
C SER A 55 -12.80 -4.85 -3.59
N ALA A 56 -12.10 -3.92 -2.95
CA ALA A 56 -11.97 -3.84 -1.51
C ALA A 56 -12.41 -2.45 -1.00
N VAL A 57 -13.26 -2.44 0.04
CA VAL A 57 -13.85 -1.22 0.60
C VAL A 57 -13.29 -0.98 2.00
N MET A 58 -12.51 0.11 2.15
CA MET A 58 -11.95 0.55 3.43
C MET A 58 -12.81 1.62 4.09
N ARG A 59 -13.14 1.43 5.37
CA ARG A 59 -13.89 2.37 6.19
C ARG A 59 -12.96 3.40 6.83
N LEU A 60 -12.54 4.41 6.07
CA LEU A 60 -11.53 5.40 6.51
C LEU A 60 -11.88 6.17 7.80
N TYR A 61 -13.15 6.21 8.23
CA TYR A 61 -13.53 6.80 9.51
C TYR A 61 -13.09 5.96 10.72
N MET A 62 -12.63 4.71 10.51
CA MET A 62 -12.02 3.85 11.53
C MET A 62 -10.50 4.03 11.61
N LEU A 63 -9.92 4.97 10.84
CA LEU A 63 -8.50 5.27 10.90
C LEU A 63 -8.14 5.85 12.28
N PRO A 64 -7.17 5.27 13.00
CA PRO A 64 -6.68 5.87 14.24
C PRO A 64 -5.97 7.20 13.95
N THR A 65 -5.67 7.99 14.99
CA THR A 65 -5.00 9.30 14.86
C THR A 65 -3.51 9.15 14.53
N ILE A 66 -3.21 8.59 13.36
CA ILE A 66 -1.86 8.37 12.81
C ILE A 66 -1.77 8.92 11.40
N SER A 67 -0.57 9.33 10.99
CA SER A 67 -0.32 9.77 9.62
C SER A 67 -0.16 8.58 8.67
N ILE A 68 -0.85 8.62 7.54
CA ILE A 68 -0.73 7.64 6.46
C ILE A 68 0.04 8.24 5.28
N ALA A 69 0.86 7.43 4.64
CA ALA A 69 1.62 7.77 3.44
C ALA A 69 0.81 7.59 2.15
N GLY A 70 -0.19 6.72 2.18
CA GLY A 70 -0.93 6.29 1.00
C GLY A 70 -1.79 5.06 1.24
N SER A 71 -2.08 4.35 0.15
CA SER A 71 -2.88 3.12 0.17
C SER A 71 -2.21 2.01 -0.62
N VAL A 72 -2.60 0.77 -0.35
CA VAL A 72 -2.24 -0.39 -1.15
C VAL A 72 -3.48 -1.23 -1.42
N HIS A 73 -3.60 -1.77 -2.62
CA HIS A 73 -4.53 -2.85 -2.90
C HIS A 73 -3.99 -3.81 -3.96
N SER A 74 -4.60 -4.98 -4.06
CA SER A 74 -4.29 -5.97 -5.09
C SER A 74 -5.44 -6.16 -6.06
N HIS A 75 -5.13 -6.47 -7.31
CA HIS A 75 -6.07 -6.95 -8.32
C HIS A 75 -5.80 -8.44 -8.59
N PRO A 76 -6.83 -9.27 -8.80
CA PRO A 76 -6.66 -10.66 -9.20
C PRO A 76 -6.11 -10.84 -10.62
N THR A 77 -6.09 -9.76 -11.40
CA THR A 77 -5.58 -9.75 -12.78
C THR A 77 -4.18 -9.14 -12.85
N PRO A 78 -3.45 -9.31 -13.97
CA PRO A 78 -2.16 -8.63 -14.16
C PRO A 78 -2.25 -7.11 -14.34
N ASN A 79 -3.47 -6.54 -14.41
CA ASN A 79 -3.64 -5.11 -14.59
C ASN A 79 -3.32 -4.36 -13.30
N VAL A 80 -2.24 -3.60 -13.28
CA VAL A 80 -1.83 -2.77 -12.14
C VAL A 80 -2.14 -1.28 -12.35
N ASN A 81 -3.07 -0.95 -13.25
CA ASN A 81 -3.49 0.43 -13.45
C ASN A 81 -4.73 0.77 -12.60
N PRO A 82 -4.82 1.99 -12.06
CA PRO A 82 -5.95 2.40 -11.24
C PRO A 82 -7.24 2.52 -12.05
N SER A 83 -8.34 2.08 -11.44
CA SER A 83 -9.71 2.40 -11.82
C SER A 83 -10.11 3.79 -11.33
N ARG A 84 -11.32 4.25 -11.69
CA ARG A 84 -11.88 5.50 -11.17
C ARG A 84 -12.14 5.46 -9.67
N ALA A 85 -12.45 4.28 -9.11
CA ALA A 85 -12.64 4.10 -7.68
C ALA A 85 -11.31 4.27 -6.94
N ASP A 86 -10.22 3.73 -7.49
CA ASP A 86 -8.88 3.85 -6.92
C ASP A 86 -8.42 5.32 -6.89
N LEU A 87 -8.62 6.06 -7.97
CA LEU A 87 -8.32 7.50 -8.00
C LEU A 87 -9.10 8.27 -6.92
N SER A 88 -10.34 7.88 -6.64
CA SER A 88 -11.14 8.50 -5.58
C SER A 88 -10.61 8.18 -4.18
N LEU A 89 -10.06 6.97 -3.99
CA LEU A 89 -9.36 6.58 -2.77
C LEU A 89 -8.05 7.38 -2.62
N PHE A 90 -7.29 7.56 -3.71
CA PHE A 90 -5.97 8.18 -3.69
C PHE A 90 -6.02 9.62 -3.14
N LEU A 91 -7.01 10.39 -3.59
CA LEU A 91 -7.26 11.77 -3.14
C LEU A 91 -7.48 11.91 -1.62
N ARG A 92 -7.74 10.80 -0.91
CA ARG A 92 -8.10 10.80 0.52
C ARG A 92 -7.03 10.17 1.42
N THR A 93 -6.02 9.49 0.86
CA THR A 93 -5.17 8.58 1.65
C THR A 93 -3.68 8.87 1.60
N GLY A 94 -3.23 9.96 1.00
CA GLY A 94 -1.82 10.36 0.98
C GLY A 94 -1.33 10.59 -0.44
N ASN A 95 -0.08 10.20 -0.73
CA ASN A 95 0.52 10.44 -2.04
C ASN A 95 1.37 9.26 -2.55
N CYS A 96 1.21 8.07 -1.96
CA CYS A 96 1.96 6.86 -2.32
C CYS A 96 1.00 5.67 -2.43
N HIS A 97 0.49 5.40 -3.62
CA HIS A 97 -0.56 4.39 -3.81
C HIS A 97 -0.02 3.20 -4.60
N ILE A 98 0.02 2.03 -3.96
CA ILE A 98 0.54 0.80 -4.55
C ILE A 98 -0.62 -0.04 -5.08
N ILE A 99 -0.47 -0.52 -6.32
CA ILE A 99 -1.35 -1.53 -6.90
C ILE A 99 -0.49 -2.75 -7.23
N VAL A 100 -0.89 -3.92 -6.74
CA VAL A 100 -0.26 -5.20 -7.05
C VAL A 100 -1.21 -6.02 -7.92
N GLY A 101 -0.68 -6.71 -8.93
CA GLY A 101 -1.45 -7.57 -9.81
C GLY A 101 -0.90 -8.98 -9.84
N PHE A 102 -1.68 -9.92 -10.36
CA PHE A 102 -1.22 -11.28 -10.64
C PHE A 102 0.03 -11.27 -11.55
N PRO A 103 1.05 -12.12 -11.32
CA PRO A 103 1.15 -13.19 -10.32
C PRO A 103 1.77 -12.78 -8.96
N TYR A 104 1.66 -11.51 -8.55
CA TYR A 104 2.11 -11.02 -7.23
C TYR A 104 3.59 -11.29 -6.98
N ASN A 105 4.44 -10.82 -7.89
CA ASN A 105 5.89 -10.88 -7.75
C ASN A 105 6.49 -9.46 -7.83
N GLU A 106 7.81 -9.37 -7.66
CA GLU A 106 8.55 -8.09 -7.65
C GLU A 106 8.39 -7.24 -8.91
N LYS A 107 7.91 -7.82 -10.02
CA LYS A 107 7.65 -7.13 -11.29
C LYS A 107 6.16 -6.82 -11.51
N SER A 108 5.28 -7.24 -10.62
CA SER A 108 3.83 -7.18 -10.76
C SER A 108 3.19 -6.13 -9.85
N TRP A 109 3.84 -4.99 -9.66
CA TRP A 109 3.29 -3.89 -8.88
C TRP A 109 3.70 -2.54 -9.46
N ARG A 110 2.95 -1.49 -9.12
CA ARG A 110 3.26 -0.10 -9.47
C ARG A 110 2.88 0.83 -8.34
N CYS A 111 3.56 1.98 -8.29
CA CYS A 111 3.24 3.06 -7.37
C CYS A 111 2.71 4.28 -8.15
N TYR A 112 1.73 4.95 -7.55
CA TYR A 112 1.04 6.11 -8.08
C TYR A 112 1.02 7.25 -7.06
N ASP A 113 0.98 8.48 -7.54
CA ASP A 113 0.70 9.66 -6.73
C ASP A 113 -0.81 9.88 -6.54
N ALA A 114 -1.20 10.91 -5.79
CA ALA A 114 -2.59 11.24 -5.51
C ALA A 114 -3.42 11.56 -6.77
N SER A 115 -2.76 11.93 -7.88
CA SER A 115 -3.41 12.20 -9.17
C SER A 115 -3.52 10.95 -10.06
N GLY A 116 -2.98 9.82 -9.63
CA GLY A 116 -2.91 8.59 -10.42
C GLY A 116 -1.77 8.56 -11.44
N GLN A 117 -0.81 9.48 -11.34
CA GLN A 117 0.39 9.43 -12.17
C GLN A 117 1.40 8.45 -11.58
N LYS A 118 2.06 7.69 -12.44
CA LYS A 118 3.08 6.73 -12.02
C LYS A 118 4.22 7.47 -11.34
N ARG A 119 4.66 6.96 -10.20
CA ARG A 119 5.84 7.44 -9.49
C ARG A 119 6.83 6.32 -9.26
N VAL A 120 8.11 6.66 -9.25
CA VAL A 120 9.17 5.72 -8.86
C VAL A 120 9.13 5.55 -7.34
N LEU A 121 9.18 4.30 -6.89
CA LEU A 121 9.32 3.94 -5.49
C LEU A 121 10.47 2.93 -5.36
N PRO A 122 11.66 3.38 -4.94
CA PRO A 122 12.80 2.49 -4.71
C PRO A 122 12.48 1.45 -3.64
N VAL A 123 12.91 0.20 -3.87
CA VAL A 123 12.93 -0.84 -2.84
C VAL A 123 14.25 -0.72 -2.08
N LEU A 124 14.17 -0.58 -0.77
CA LEU A 124 15.31 -0.34 0.11
C LEU A 124 15.50 -1.56 1.02
N ASP A 125 16.75 -1.99 1.15
CA ASP A 125 17.18 -2.94 2.16
C ASP A 125 17.45 -2.14 3.45
N ILE A 126 16.66 -2.38 4.50
CA ILE A 126 16.73 -1.67 5.76
C ILE A 126 16.92 -2.70 6.85
N ASP A 127 18.00 -2.59 7.60
CA ASP A 127 18.17 -3.33 8.84
C ASP A 127 17.41 -2.55 9.92
N PHE A 128 16.24 -3.05 10.33
CA PHE A 128 15.62 -2.58 11.56
C PHE A 128 16.48 -3.14 12.69
N GLU A 129 17.37 -2.33 13.26
CA GLU A 129 17.94 -2.68 14.57
C GLU A 129 16.77 -2.82 15.53
N ASP A 130 16.47 -4.06 15.93
CA ASP A 130 15.44 -4.34 16.91
C ASP A 130 15.80 -3.58 18.20
N GLU A 131 15.20 -2.43 18.44
CA GLU A 131 15.17 -1.80 19.76
C GLU A 131 14.28 -2.65 20.69
N PHE A 132 14.76 -3.85 21.05
CA PHE A 132 14.34 -4.50 22.28
C PHE A 132 14.94 -3.71 23.44
N VAL A 133 14.23 -2.67 23.89
CA VAL A 133 14.49 -2.12 25.21
C VAL A 133 13.91 -3.09 26.23
N VAL A 134 14.83 -3.70 26.99
CA VAL A 134 14.63 -4.68 28.07
C VAL A 134 13.65 -4.19 29.14
#